data_AF-A0A316X0J0-F1
#
_entry.id   AF-A0A316X0J0-F1
#
_cell.length_a   1.000
_cell.length_b   1.000
_cell.length_c   1.000
_cell.angle_alpha   90.00
_cell.angle_beta   90.00
_cell.angle_gamma   90.00
#
_symmetry.space_group_name_H-M   'P 1'
#
loop_
_entity.id
_entity.type
_entity.pdbx_description
1 polymer ?
#
loop_
_entity_poly.entity_id
_entity_poly.type
_entity_poly.pdbx_seq_one_letter_code
_entity_poly.pdbx_strand_id
1 'polypeptide(L)'
;MYQPYIRGKQFELIGIRELTKPVLLPNKEKVSPIIEPVKDSSTLKTTIKELASNDINFTVVVNPQVGTFKDTNAIFNAISSSVGDYTNYQIGVIFHNRIDHSKAIGILQQYAKVIPALSIIHNAVFDNISDVLKSYQEHFAIRYNVINLSSTSRRYFRNFERNTLIELDDYFNAQTKNADYLQVDESNFSEEHIYYKEEGFEGFSDYLSIGEEYSETGFLPYAVAIHLSYAEAQTNRIKVKHFVSDSNDDTSDIAGKFAEALDKLIAWCDQTGYDSIAISEFRRFHENGHFPGLGTLKKLSLMNHIDLVLKLI
;
A
#
# COMPACT_ATOMS: atom_id res chain seq x y z
N MET A 1 2.61 -12.84 6.68
CA MET A 1 1.75 -12.32 5.59
C MET A 1 2.07 -10.85 5.39
N TYR A 2 2.28 -10.38 4.16
CA TYR A 2 2.48 -8.96 3.84
C TYR A 2 1.18 -8.34 3.32
N GLN A 3 0.77 -7.20 3.86
CA GLN A 3 -0.46 -6.52 3.47
C GLN A 3 -0.16 -5.09 2.98
N PRO A 4 0.33 -4.88 1.74
CA PRO A 4 0.65 -3.54 1.27
C PRO A 4 -0.60 -2.64 1.30
N TYR A 5 -0.49 -1.47 1.94
CA TYR A 5 -1.58 -0.51 2.02
C TYR A 5 -1.51 0.48 0.86
N ILE A 6 -2.58 0.56 0.06
CA ILE A 6 -2.70 1.52 -1.03
C ILE A 6 -3.93 2.41 -0.87
N ARG A 7 -3.81 3.68 -1.29
CA ARG A 7 -4.90 4.68 -1.27
C ARG A 7 -5.77 4.59 -2.53
N GLY A 8 -5.75 3.46 -3.24
CA GLY A 8 -6.64 3.21 -4.37
C GLY A 8 -6.58 4.27 -5.49
N LYS A 9 -5.45 4.98 -5.64
CA LYS A 9 -5.25 5.90 -6.76
C LYS A 9 -5.07 5.11 -8.06
N GLN A 10 -5.37 5.74 -9.20
CA GLN A 10 -5.35 5.08 -10.50
C GLN A 10 -4.06 4.31 -10.77
N PHE A 11 -2.89 4.92 -10.56
CA PHE A 11 -1.60 4.28 -10.85
C PHE A 11 -1.23 3.20 -9.83
N GLU A 12 -1.65 3.32 -8.56
CA GLU A 12 -1.46 2.27 -7.56
C GLU A 12 -2.28 1.02 -7.92
N LEU A 13 -3.56 1.23 -8.28
CA LEU A 13 -4.46 0.16 -8.73
C LEU A 13 -3.96 -0.53 -10.02
N ILE A 14 -3.45 0.24 -10.99
CA ILE A 14 -2.84 -0.32 -12.20
C ILE A 14 -1.60 -1.15 -11.84
N GLY A 15 -0.75 -0.66 -10.93
CA GLY A 15 0.42 -1.40 -10.44
C GLY A 15 0.05 -2.75 -9.84
N ILE A 16 -0.96 -2.80 -8.96
CA ILE A 16 -1.47 -4.06 -8.39
C ILE A 16 -1.95 -5.02 -9.48
N ARG A 17 -2.69 -4.53 -10.49
CA ARG A 17 -3.15 -5.37 -11.60
C ARG A 17 -2.00 -5.93 -12.43
N GLU A 18 -0.99 -5.11 -12.74
CA GLU A 18 0.19 -5.55 -13.48
C GLU A 18 1.05 -6.55 -12.69
N LEU A 19 1.09 -6.42 -11.36
CA LEU A 19 1.76 -7.40 -10.48
C LEU A 19 0.97 -8.70 -10.29
N THR A 20 -0.34 -8.70 -10.55
CA THR A 20 -1.22 -9.79 -10.13
C THR A 20 -0.72 -11.15 -10.63
N LYS A 21 -0.44 -11.27 -11.94
CA LYS A 21 0.03 -12.53 -12.53
C LYS A 21 1.51 -12.83 -12.27
N PRO A 22 2.46 -11.90 -12.51
CA PRO A 22 3.89 -12.21 -12.40
C PRO A 22 4.39 -12.30 -10.95
N VAL A 23 3.73 -11.63 -9.99
CA VAL A 23 4.26 -11.47 -8.63
C VAL A 23 3.26 -11.92 -7.57
N LEU A 24 2.00 -11.45 -7.59
CA LEU A 24 1.06 -11.75 -6.51
C LEU A 24 0.56 -13.20 -6.54
N LEU A 25 0.22 -13.72 -7.71
CA LEU A 25 -0.32 -15.08 -7.87
C LEU A 25 0.67 -16.18 -7.41
N PRO A 26 1.96 -16.14 -7.80
CA PRO A 26 2.96 -17.06 -7.23
C PRO A 26 3.12 -16.95 -5.72
N ASN A 27 2.79 -15.80 -5.13
CA ASN A 27 2.94 -15.48 -3.72
C ASN A 27 1.61 -15.30 -2.99
N LYS A 28 0.51 -15.87 -3.50
CA LYS A 28 -0.85 -15.57 -3.01
C LYS A 28 -1.08 -15.87 -1.53
N GLU A 29 -0.34 -16.83 -0.97
CA GLU A 29 -0.38 -17.18 0.45
C GLU A 29 0.45 -16.23 1.34
N LYS A 30 1.23 -15.34 0.72
CA LYS A 30 2.13 -14.39 1.40
C LYS A 30 1.69 -12.94 1.28
N VAL A 31 0.74 -12.63 0.40
CA VAL A 31 0.30 -11.25 0.12
C VAL A 31 -1.20 -11.05 0.27
N SER A 32 -1.59 -9.94 0.87
CA SER A 32 -2.99 -9.53 0.97
C SER A 32 -3.15 -8.01 0.95
N PRO A 33 -3.22 -7.35 -0.22
CA PRO A 33 -3.27 -5.89 -0.30
C PRO A 33 -4.47 -5.28 0.44
N ILE A 34 -4.26 -4.15 1.11
CA ILE A 34 -5.32 -3.32 1.69
C ILE A 34 -5.57 -2.14 0.76
N ILE A 35 -6.79 -2.02 0.25
CA ILE A 35 -7.20 -0.96 -0.67
C ILE A 35 -8.13 -0.01 0.06
N GLU A 36 -7.67 1.21 0.30
CA GLU A 36 -8.53 2.33 0.69
C GLU A 36 -8.95 3.13 -0.54
N PRO A 37 -10.19 2.98 -1.02
CA PRO A 37 -10.59 3.59 -2.28
C PRO A 37 -10.85 5.09 -2.13
N VAL A 38 -10.05 5.93 -2.78
CA VAL A 38 -10.20 7.41 -2.70
C VAL A 38 -11.18 7.99 -3.72
N LYS A 39 -11.56 7.24 -4.76
CA LYS A 39 -12.50 7.68 -5.81
C LYS A 39 -13.26 6.50 -6.40
N ASP A 40 -14.56 6.68 -6.71
CA ASP A 40 -15.27 5.70 -7.56
C ASP A 40 -14.68 5.74 -8.98
N SER A 41 -14.13 4.62 -9.41
CA SER A 41 -13.49 4.50 -10.71
C SER A 41 -13.69 3.10 -11.28
N SER A 42 -13.70 3.02 -12.61
CA SER A 42 -13.64 1.73 -13.32
C SER A 42 -12.34 0.97 -13.00
N THR A 43 -11.25 1.68 -12.73
CA THR A 43 -9.96 1.09 -12.31
C THR A 43 -10.09 0.35 -10.99
N LEU A 44 -10.81 0.89 -10.00
CA LEU A 44 -11.08 0.19 -8.74
C LEU A 44 -11.85 -1.11 -8.99
N LYS A 45 -12.96 -1.04 -9.71
CA LYS A 45 -13.83 -2.19 -10.02
C LYS A 45 -13.07 -3.29 -10.77
N THR A 46 -12.29 -2.91 -11.77
CA THR A 46 -11.44 -3.85 -12.52
C THR A 46 -10.32 -4.44 -11.68
N THR A 47 -9.75 -3.70 -10.71
CA THR A 47 -8.73 -4.22 -9.79
C THR A 47 -9.30 -5.22 -8.82
N ILE A 48 -10.45 -4.93 -8.22
CA ILE A 48 -11.17 -5.87 -7.34
C ILE A 48 -11.47 -7.18 -8.09
N LYS A 49 -11.99 -7.07 -9.31
CA LYS A 49 -12.28 -8.25 -10.16
C LYS A 49 -11.02 -9.05 -10.50
N GLU A 50 -9.91 -8.37 -10.83
CA GLU A 50 -8.63 -9.02 -11.14
C GLU A 50 -8.11 -9.81 -9.93
N LEU A 51 -8.08 -9.21 -8.73
CA LEU A 51 -7.64 -9.89 -7.51
C LEU A 51 -8.55 -11.07 -7.15
N ALA A 52 -9.87 -10.86 -7.19
CA ALA A 52 -10.85 -11.89 -6.86
C ALA A 52 -10.73 -13.11 -7.79
N SER A 53 -10.72 -12.89 -9.11
CA SER A 53 -10.65 -13.98 -10.10
C SER A 53 -9.31 -14.71 -10.16
N ASN A 54 -8.23 -14.12 -9.66
CA ASN A 54 -6.93 -14.79 -9.54
C ASN A 54 -6.70 -15.36 -8.13
N ASP A 55 -7.73 -15.45 -7.28
CA ASP A 55 -7.64 -16.02 -5.92
C ASP A 55 -6.56 -15.35 -5.04
N ILE A 56 -6.34 -14.04 -5.23
CA ILE A 56 -5.46 -13.25 -4.36
C ILE A 56 -6.30 -12.76 -3.19
N ASN A 57 -5.86 -12.97 -1.95
CA ASN A 57 -6.57 -12.39 -0.80
C ASN A 57 -6.41 -10.87 -0.79
N PHE A 58 -7.45 -10.10 -0.44
CA PHE A 58 -7.35 -8.64 -0.33
C PHE A 58 -8.39 -8.05 0.62
N THR A 59 -8.15 -6.82 1.06
CA THR A 59 -9.10 -6.04 1.87
C THR A 59 -9.52 -4.78 1.10
N VAL A 60 -10.82 -4.44 1.11
CA VAL A 60 -11.32 -3.15 0.59
C VAL A 60 -11.97 -2.36 1.72
N VAL A 61 -11.46 -1.15 1.98
CA VAL A 61 -12.00 -0.27 3.03
C VAL A 61 -13.32 0.36 2.58
N VAL A 62 -14.33 0.31 3.44
CA VAL A 62 -15.68 0.86 3.15
C VAL A 62 -15.98 2.21 3.81
N ASN A 63 -15.09 2.67 4.70
CA ASN A 63 -15.14 3.99 5.33
C ASN A 63 -13.79 4.73 5.16
N PRO A 64 -13.36 5.01 3.92
CA PRO A 64 -12.10 5.69 3.66
C PRO A 64 -12.06 7.04 4.37
N GLN A 65 -10.91 7.36 4.96
CA GLN A 65 -10.64 8.59 5.71
C GLN A 65 -10.12 9.71 4.81
N VAL A 66 -9.66 9.36 3.60
CA VAL A 66 -9.14 10.30 2.61
C VAL A 66 -9.82 10.15 1.25
N GLY A 67 -9.66 11.16 0.40
CA GLY A 67 -10.30 11.21 -0.92
C GLY A 67 -11.78 11.60 -0.92
N THR A 68 -12.42 11.38 -2.07
CA THR A 68 -13.79 11.81 -2.37
C THR A 68 -14.82 10.67 -2.31
N PHE A 69 -14.39 9.41 -2.27
CA PHE A 69 -15.31 8.26 -2.23
C PHE A 69 -15.85 7.99 -0.82
N LYS A 70 -16.67 8.90 -0.28
CA LYS A 70 -17.15 8.82 1.11
C LYS A 70 -18.48 8.07 1.28
N ASP A 71 -19.15 7.75 0.18
CA ASP A 71 -20.43 7.03 0.21
C ASP A 71 -20.19 5.52 0.35
N THR A 72 -20.36 5.02 1.58
CA THR A 72 -20.21 3.62 1.94
C THR A 72 -21.13 2.70 1.13
N ASN A 73 -22.36 3.10 0.81
CA ASN A 73 -23.26 2.29 0.02
C ASN A 73 -22.77 2.15 -1.43
N ALA A 74 -22.25 3.24 -1.99
CA ALA A 74 -21.65 3.22 -3.33
C ALA A 74 -20.35 2.37 -3.36
N ILE A 75 -19.54 2.39 -2.29
CA ILE A 75 -18.38 1.48 -2.17
C ILE A 75 -18.84 0.02 -2.12
N PHE A 76 -19.82 -0.32 -1.30
CA PHE A 76 -20.37 -1.68 -1.25
C PHE A 76 -20.93 -2.13 -2.60
N ASN A 77 -21.62 -1.26 -3.34
CA ASN A 77 -22.10 -1.55 -4.68
C ASN A 77 -20.93 -1.81 -5.66
N ALA A 78 -19.85 -1.04 -5.58
CA ALA A 78 -18.65 -1.26 -6.38
C ALA A 78 -17.99 -2.61 -6.05
N ILE A 79 -17.91 -2.99 -4.77
CA ILE A 79 -17.39 -4.29 -4.33
C ILE A 79 -18.30 -5.40 -4.86
N SER A 80 -19.59 -5.36 -4.55
CA SER A 80 -20.57 -6.42 -4.87
C SER A 80 -20.63 -6.70 -6.38
N SER A 81 -20.60 -5.65 -7.21
CA SER A 81 -20.60 -5.80 -8.68
C SER A 81 -19.28 -6.31 -9.26
N SER A 82 -18.19 -6.26 -8.50
CA SER A 82 -16.86 -6.65 -8.96
C SER A 82 -16.42 -8.03 -8.46
N VAL A 83 -16.83 -8.42 -7.24
CA VAL A 83 -16.45 -9.70 -6.62
C VAL A 83 -17.32 -10.88 -7.05
N GLY A 84 -18.55 -10.66 -7.52
CA GLY A 84 -19.44 -11.77 -7.87
C GLY A 84 -19.63 -12.74 -6.70
N ASP A 85 -19.37 -14.03 -6.92
CA ASP A 85 -19.50 -15.10 -5.92
C ASP A 85 -18.18 -15.44 -5.19
N TYR A 86 -17.10 -14.70 -5.48
CA TYR A 86 -15.80 -14.93 -4.83
C TYR A 86 -15.86 -14.57 -3.33
N THR A 87 -15.03 -15.22 -2.50
CA THR A 87 -14.98 -15.00 -1.05
C THR A 87 -13.57 -14.77 -0.50
N ASN A 88 -12.56 -14.68 -1.37
CA ASN A 88 -11.15 -14.41 -1.04
C ASN A 88 -10.88 -12.92 -0.75
N TYR A 89 -11.77 -12.27 0.00
CA TYR A 89 -11.59 -10.88 0.39
C TYR A 89 -12.17 -10.58 1.78
N GLN A 90 -11.79 -9.43 2.32
CA GLN A 90 -12.32 -8.87 3.55
C GLN A 90 -12.87 -7.46 3.31
N ILE A 91 -13.81 -7.06 4.15
CA ILE A 91 -14.23 -5.67 4.26
C ILE A 91 -13.40 -4.98 5.34
N GLY A 92 -12.68 -3.93 4.92
CA GLY A 92 -11.87 -3.09 5.77
C GLY A 92 -12.72 -2.03 6.47
N VAL A 93 -12.56 -1.89 7.79
CA VAL A 93 -13.18 -0.81 8.56
C VAL A 93 -12.11 -0.08 9.35
N ILE A 94 -11.90 1.21 9.05
CA ILE A 94 -10.96 2.05 9.77
C ILE A 94 -11.62 2.56 11.05
N PHE A 95 -11.06 2.21 12.19
CA PHE A 95 -11.42 2.76 13.49
C PHE A 95 -10.62 4.04 13.72
N HIS A 96 -11.32 5.17 13.80
CA HIS A 96 -10.77 6.49 14.05
C HIS A 96 -11.53 7.15 15.20
N ASN A 97 -10.98 8.21 15.82
CA ASN A 97 -11.51 8.86 17.03
C ASN A 97 -12.97 9.39 16.95
N ARG A 98 -13.59 9.38 15.76
CA ARG A 98 -14.94 9.92 15.53
C ARG A 98 -15.91 8.86 15.00
N ILE A 99 -15.50 7.59 14.99
CA ILE A 99 -16.36 6.52 14.48
C ILE A 99 -17.53 6.31 15.43
N ASP A 100 -18.73 6.20 14.86
CA ASP A 100 -19.90 5.69 15.57
C ASP A 100 -20.01 4.19 15.27
N HIS A 101 -19.57 3.36 16.22
CA HIS A 101 -19.52 1.91 16.03
C HIS A 101 -20.91 1.30 15.80
N SER A 102 -21.93 1.76 16.53
CA SER A 102 -23.30 1.26 16.37
C SER A 102 -23.84 1.56 14.97
N LYS A 103 -23.58 2.77 14.46
CA LYS A 103 -23.95 3.15 13.09
C LYS A 103 -23.17 2.34 12.05
N ALA A 104 -21.86 2.16 12.25
CA ALA A 104 -21.03 1.37 11.35
C ALA A 104 -21.52 -0.08 11.27
N ILE A 105 -21.78 -0.74 12.40
CA ILE A 105 -22.37 -2.09 12.45
C ILE A 105 -23.71 -2.13 11.71
N GLY A 106 -24.59 -1.16 11.96
CA GLY A 106 -25.89 -1.08 11.30
C GLY A 106 -25.82 -0.94 9.77
N ILE A 107 -24.76 -0.30 9.25
CA ILE A 107 -24.50 -0.26 7.80
C ILE A 107 -23.97 -1.62 7.32
N LEU A 108 -22.97 -2.21 8.01
CA LEU A 108 -22.40 -3.51 7.64
C LEU A 108 -23.47 -4.61 7.57
N GLN A 109 -24.43 -4.62 8.51
CA GLN A 109 -25.52 -5.59 8.56
C GLN A 109 -26.43 -5.54 7.32
N GLN A 110 -26.60 -4.37 6.69
CA GLN A 110 -27.36 -4.25 5.44
C GLN A 110 -26.69 -5.00 4.28
N TYR A 111 -25.37 -5.19 4.37
CA TYR A 111 -24.53 -5.84 3.36
C TYR A 111 -23.99 -7.19 3.81
N ALA A 112 -24.52 -7.80 4.87
CA ALA A 112 -23.96 -9.00 5.50
C ALA A 112 -23.70 -10.18 4.52
N LYS A 113 -24.51 -10.32 3.47
CA LYS A 113 -24.35 -11.36 2.44
C LYS A 113 -23.08 -11.20 1.59
N VAL A 114 -22.51 -9.99 1.53
CA VAL A 114 -21.33 -9.64 0.73
C VAL A 114 -20.11 -9.44 1.63
N ILE A 115 -20.18 -9.83 2.90
CA ILE A 115 -19.08 -9.70 3.86
C ILE A 115 -18.59 -11.09 4.26
N PRO A 116 -17.51 -11.61 3.65
CA PRO A 116 -16.92 -12.89 4.08
C PRO A 116 -16.30 -12.78 5.49
N ALA A 117 -15.56 -11.71 5.73
CA ALA A 117 -14.96 -11.36 7.02
C ALA A 117 -14.58 -9.87 7.05
N LEU A 118 -14.26 -9.37 8.24
CA LEU A 118 -13.76 -8.02 8.46
C LEU A 118 -12.24 -7.99 8.67
N SER A 119 -11.63 -6.91 8.20
CA SER A 119 -10.30 -6.45 8.61
C SER A 119 -10.48 -5.11 9.33
N ILE A 120 -10.19 -5.04 10.62
CA ILE A 120 -10.32 -3.80 11.39
C ILE A 120 -8.96 -3.10 11.40
N ILE A 121 -8.94 -1.84 10.94
CA ILE A 121 -7.73 -1.02 10.87
C ILE A 121 -7.79 0.00 12.02
N HIS A 122 -6.92 -0.16 13.00
CA HIS A 122 -6.93 0.63 14.22
C HIS A 122 -6.05 1.87 14.08
N ASN A 123 -6.66 3.01 13.72
CA ASN A 123 -6.02 4.33 13.67
C ASN A 123 -6.36 5.21 14.89
N ALA A 124 -6.75 4.56 15.99
CA ALA A 124 -7.06 5.20 17.26
C ALA A 124 -7.04 4.16 18.39
N VAL A 125 -6.81 4.62 19.63
CA VAL A 125 -6.92 3.80 20.83
C VAL A 125 -8.32 3.95 21.41
N PHE A 126 -8.94 2.82 21.77
CA PHE A 126 -10.23 2.78 22.45
C PHE A 126 -10.08 2.07 23.79
N ASP A 127 -10.48 2.72 24.89
CA ASP A 127 -10.38 2.14 26.23
C ASP A 127 -11.26 0.89 26.40
N ASN A 128 -12.40 0.85 25.69
CA ASN A 128 -13.36 -0.25 25.69
C ASN A 128 -13.24 -1.14 24.44
N ILE A 129 -12.05 -1.26 23.85
CA ILE A 129 -11.86 -1.96 22.57
C ILE A 129 -12.40 -3.41 22.58
N SER A 130 -12.27 -4.12 23.70
CA SER A 130 -12.76 -5.49 23.82
C SER A 130 -14.28 -5.58 23.66
N ASP A 131 -15.03 -4.65 24.26
CA ASP A 131 -16.49 -4.60 24.12
C ASP A 131 -16.90 -4.14 22.73
N VAL A 132 -16.18 -3.17 22.17
CA VAL A 132 -16.38 -2.71 20.79
C VAL A 132 -16.21 -3.89 19.82
N LEU A 133 -15.10 -4.62 19.88
CA LEU A 133 -14.87 -5.77 19.00
C LEU A 133 -15.93 -6.85 19.18
N LYS A 134 -16.35 -7.13 20.42
CA LYS A 134 -17.41 -8.09 20.71
C LYS A 134 -18.70 -7.75 19.96
N SER A 135 -19.09 -6.47 19.91
CA SER A 135 -20.28 -6.04 19.16
C SER A 135 -20.17 -6.26 17.65
N TYR A 136 -18.97 -6.21 17.05
CA TYR A 136 -18.77 -6.59 15.65
C TYR A 136 -18.80 -8.12 15.48
N GLN A 137 -18.19 -8.84 16.42
CA GLN A 137 -18.09 -10.31 16.41
C GLN A 137 -19.45 -11.01 16.59
N GLU A 138 -20.45 -10.34 17.15
CA GLU A 138 -21.85 -10.81 17.18
C GLU A 138 -22.46 -11.00 15.77
N HIS A 139 -21.88 -10.36 14.75
CA HIS A 139 -22.42 -10.33 13.39
C HIS A 139 -21.44 -10.79 12.33
N PHE A 140 -20.14 -10.61 12.53
CA PHE A 140 -19.11 -10.85 11.52
C PHE A 140 -17.87 -11.52 12.09
N ALA A 141 -17.25 -12.41 11.31
CA ALA A 141 -15.91 -12.87 11.62
C ALA A 141 -14.90 -11.72 11.43
N ILE A 142 -14.00 -11.54 12.39
CA ILE A 142 -12.86 -10.61 12.26
C ILE A 142 -11.64 -11.45 11.91
N ARG A 143 -11.11 -11.26 10.70
CA ARG A 143 -9.93 -11.98 10.21
C ARG A 143 -8.65 -11.31 10.68
N TYR A 144 -8.57 -9.98 10.56
CA TYR A 144 -7.37 -9.21 10.90
C TYR A 144 -7.70 -7.99 11.77
N ASN A 145 -6.79 -7.71 12.71
CA ASN A 145 -6.66 -6.45 13.42
C ASN A 145 -5.34 -5.81 12.95
N VAL A 146 -5.45 -4.85 12.03
CA VAL A 146 -4.33 -4.08 11.49
C VAL A 146 -4.04 -2.93 12.44
N ILE A 147 -2.90 -2.94 13.12
CA ILE A 147 -2.55 -1.98 14.15
C ILE A 147 -1.63 -0.92 13.56
N ASN A 148 -2.13 0.30 13.37
CA ASN A 148 -1.31 1.44 12.97
C ASN A 148 -0.48 1.92 14.18
N LEU A 149 0.82 1.63 14.18
CA LEU A 149 1.72 1.94 15.31
C LEU A 149 1.97 3.44 15.47
N SER A 150 1.91 4.23 14.40
CA SER A 150 2.02 5.69 14.47
C SER A 150 0.76 6.33 15.09
N SER A 151 -0.39 5.65 15.01
CA SER A 151 -1.68 6.14 15.54
C SER A 151 -2.12 5.48 16.86
N THR A 152 -1.38 4.49 17.35
CA THR A 152 -1.73 3.74 18.57
C THR A 152 -0.59 3.70 19.58
N SER A 153 -0.88 3.29 20.82
CA SER A 153 0.19 3.10 21.81
C SER A 153 0.94 1.80 21.55
N ARG A 154 2.24 1.76 21.85
CA ARG A 154 3.14 0.59 21.68
C ARG A 154 2.65 -0.72 22.29
N ARG A 155 1.65 -0.70 23.18
CA ARG A 155 1.11 -1.91 23.85
C ARG A 155 -0.34 -2.19 23.46
N TYR A 156 -0.95 -1.37 22.62
CA TYR A 156 -2.35 -1.49 22.23
C TYR A 156 -2.63 -2.84 21.56
N PHE A 157 -1.69 -3.35 20.76
CA PHE A 157 -1.80 -4.66 20.09
C PHE A 157 -2.00 -5.83 21.07
N ARG A 158 -1.64 -5.68 22.35
CA ARG A 158 -1.80 -6.74 23.37
C ARG A 158 -3.25 -7.06 23.71
N ASN A 159 -4.20 -6.24 23.26
CA ASN A 159 -5.62 -6.48 23.44
C ASN A 159 -6.20 -7.48 22.41
N PHE A 160 -5.41 -7.96 21.45
CA PHE A 160 -5.88 -8.79 20.35
C PHE A 160 -5.16 -10.14 20.28
N GLU A 161 -5.83 -11.11 19.67
CA GLU A 161 -5.29 -12.45 19.41
C GLU A 161 -4.16 -12.40 18.38
N ARG A 162 -3.03 -13.06 18.69
CA ARG A 162 -1.79 -13.01 17.88
C ARG A 162 -1.99 -13.39 16.41
N ASN A 163 -2.81 -14.41 16.15
CA ASN A 163 -3.10 -14.89 14.79
C ASN A 163 -4.02 -13.94 13.98
N THR A 164 -4.45 -12.83 14.56
CA THR A 164 -5.20 -11.76 13.85
C THR A 164 -4.36 -10.50 13.64
N LEU A 165 -3.21 -10.39 14.31
CA LEU A 165 -2.43 -9.15 14.37
C LEU A 165 -1.65 -8.92 13.08
N ILE A 166 -1.87 -7.76 12.47
CA ILE A 166 -1.06 -7.23 11.38
C ILE A 166 -0.47 -5.90 11.84
N GLU A 167 0.84 -5.77 11.82
CA GLU A 167 1.51 -4.49 12.09
C GLU A 167 1.33 -3.54 10.89
N LEU A 168 1.14 -2.24 11.12
CA LEU A 168 1.14 -1.20 10.10
C LEU A 168 1.92 0.02 10.62
N ASP A 169 2.87 0.51 9.85
CA ASP A 169 3.54 1.79 10.10
C ASP A 169 3.91 2.49 8.78
N ASP A 170 4.25 3.77 8.86
CA ASP A 170 4.85 4.51 7.75
C ASP A 170 6.38 4.56 7.88
N TYR A 171 7.02 3.59 7.24
CA TYR A 171 8.48 3.50 7.20
C TYR A 171 9.11 4.41 6.13
N PHE A 172 8.31 5.08 5.29
CA PHE A 172 8.84 5.94 4.24
C PHE A 172 9.19 7.33 4.78
N ASN A 173 10.48 7.64 4.79
CA ASN A 173 10.99 8.94 5.21
C ASN A 173 10.75 10.03 4.14
N ALA A 174 9.50 10.45 3.98
CA ALA A 174 9.08 11.43 2.98
C ALA A 174 9.73 12.80 3.21
N GLN A 175 10.23 13.42 2.14
CA GLN A 175 10.71 14.80 2.14
C GLN A 175 9.65 15.77 1.60
N THR A 176 9.65 16.99 2.11
CA THR A 176 8.73 18.06 1.65
C THR A 176 8.93 18.36 0.17
N LYS A 177 10.18 18.35 -0.32
CA LYS A 177 10.51 18.55 -1.73
C LYS A 177 11.38 17.41 -2.26
N ASN A 178 11.15 17.04 -3.52
CA ASN A 178 11.95 16.01 -4.19
C ASN A 178 13.46 16.34 -4.24
N ALA A 179 13.83 17.62 -4.33
CA ALA A 179 15.22 18.04 -4.35
C ALA A 179 15.96 17.77 -3.03
N ASP A 180 15.24 17.71 -1.91
CA ASP A 180 15.83 17.53 -0.58
C ASP A 180 16.42 16.11 -0.43
N TYR A 181 15.94 15.14 -1.21
CA TYR A 181 16.51 13.79 -1.24
C TYR A 181 17.97 13.75 -1.75
N LEU A 182 18.45 14.80 -2.45
CA LEU A 182 19.87 14.89 -2.85
C LEU A 182 20.84 14.89 -1.65
N GLN A 183 20.38 15.38 -0.49
CA GLN A 183 21.20 15.41 0.73
C GLN A 183 21.14 14.11 1.53
N VAL A 184 20.22 13.21 1.17
CA VAL A 184 19.97 11.95 1.88
C VAL A 184 20.58 10.77 1.12
N ASP A 185 20.49 10.76 -0.21
CA ASP A 185 20.84 9.66 -1.13
C ASP A 185 20.07 8.34 -0.88
N GLU A 186 20.18 7.79 0.32
CA GLU A 186 19.43 6.61 0.77
C GLU A 186 18.82 6.78 2.16
N SER A 187 17.62 6.22 2.34
CA SER A 187 16.92 6.17 3.62
C SER A 187 16.73 4.73 4.07
N ASN A 188 16.73 4.52 5.40
CA ASN A 188 16.19 3.29 5.97
C ASN A 188 14.68 3.22 5.68
N PHE A 189 14.16 2.00 5.53
CA PHE A 189 12.73 1.73 5.43
C PHE A 189 12.32 0.84 6.59
N SER A 190 12.33 -0.48 6.44
CA SER A 190 11.84 -1.42 7.45
C SER A 190 12.73 -2.64 7.62
N GLU A 191 12.56 -3.29 8.77
CA GLU A 191 13.08 -4.62 9.09
C GLU A 191 11.97 -5.60 9.48
N GLU A 192 10.71 -5.23 9.27
CA GLU A 192 9.56 -6.01 9.73
C GLU A 192 9.47 -7.39 9.10
N HIS A 193 9.86 -7.53 7.84
CA HIS A 193 9.91 -8.84 7.16
C HIS A 193 10.80 -9.85 7.90
N ILE A 194 11.73 -9.38 8.74
CA ILE A 194 12.61 -10.19 9.59
C ILE A 194 11.93 -10.51 10.93
N TYR A 195 11.35 -9.51 11.61
CA TYR A 195 11.01 -9.61 13.03
C TYR A 195 9.52 -9.75 13.36
N TYR A 196 8.59 -9.50 12.43
CA TYR A 196 7.16 -9.45 12.74
C TYR A 196 6.63 -10.70 13.47
N LYS A 197 7.15 -11.90 13.12
CA LYS A 197 6.75 -13.16 13.76
C LYS A 197 7.26 -13.27 15.20
N GLU A 198 8.48 -12.79 15.47
CA GLU A 198 9.09 -12.83 16.80
C GLU A 198 8.35 -11.90 17.76
N GLU A 199 7.86 -10.76 17.24
CA GLU A 199 7.00 -9.82 17.96
C GLU A 199 5.55 -10.31 18.11
N GLY A 200 5.21 -11.44 17.49
CA GLY A 200 3.93 -12.14 17.66
C GLY A 200 2.82 -11.68 16.72
N PHE A 201 3.16 -11.03 15.61
CA PHE A 201 2.24 -10.67 14.54
C PHE A 201 2.11 -11.80 13.51
N GLU A 202 0.92 -11.95 12.92
CA GLU A 202 0.64 -12.84 11.79
C GLU A 202 1.18 -12.26 10.47
N GLY A 203 1.35 -10.94 10.43
CA GLY A 203 1.83 -10.21 9.27
C GLY A 203 2.17 -8.76 9.57
N PHE A 204 2.59 -8.07 8.52
CA PHE A 204 2.93 -6.64 8.56
C PHE A 204 2.43 -5.95 7.30
N SER A 205 2.40 -4.64 7.35
CA SER A 205 1.83 -3.73 6.37
C SER A 205 2.64 -2.44 6.39
N ASP A 206 2.69 -1.76 5.26
CA ASP A 206 3.32 -0.46 5.10
C ASP A 206 2.58 0.36 4.05
N TYR A 207 2.90 1.65 4.01
CA TYR A 207 2.43 2.57 2.97
C TYR A 207 3.40 2.65 1.77
N LEU A 208 4.20 1.60 1.56
CA LEU A 208 5.14 1.46 0.45
C LEU A 208 6.15 2.63 0.40
N SER A 209 6.81 2.83 -0.74
CA SER A 209 7.62 4.04 -1.00
C SER A 209 6.77 5.28 -1.36
N ILE A 210 5.53 5.35 -0.87
CA ILE A 210 4.59 6.45 -1.13
C ILE A 210 4.35 7.27 0.15
N GLY A 211 4.20 6.59 1.28
CA GLY A 211 3.92 7.19 2.58
C GLY A 211 2.42 7.27 2.91
N GLU A 212 2.13 7.49 4.19
CA GLU A 212 0.78 7.56 4.75
C GLU A 212 0.03 8.80 4.24
N GLU A 213 0.75 9.91 4.06
CA GLU A 213 0.17 11.19 3.67
C GLU A 213 -0.57 11.14 2.32
N TYR A 214 -1.79 11.69 2.32
CA TYR A 214 -2.62 11.78 1.13
C TYR A 214 -2.74 13.22 0.65
N SER A 215 -2.44 13.44 -0.63
CA SER A 215 -2.81 14.66 -1.36
C SER A 215 -3.71 14.34 -2.56
N GLU A 216 -4.79 15.13 -2.72
CA GLU A 216 -5.69 15.12 -3.88
C GLU A 216 -5.02 15.74 -5.12
N THR A 217 -4.15 16.72 -4.90
CA THR A 217 -3.48 17.50 -5.95
C THR A 217 -2.00 17.11 -6.04
N GLY A 218 -1.53 16.94 -7.27
CA GLY A 218 -0.11 16.91 -7.59
C GLY A 218 0.33 18.27 -8.11
N PHE A 219 1.47 18.77 -7.64
CA PHE A 219 2.12 19.93 -8.24
C PHE A 219 3.17 19.47 -9.25
N LEU A 220 3.44 20.29 -10.27
CA LEU A 220 4.61 20.07 -11.12
C LEU A 220 5.85 20.21 -10.22
N PRO A 221 6.67 19.15 -10.11
CA PRO A 221 7.79 19.19 -9.20
C PRO A 221 8.95 19.96 -9.83
N TYR A 222 9.75 20.60 -8.99
CA TYR A 222 11.01 21.22 -9.42
C TYR A 222 12.06 20.16 -9.79
N ALA A 223 12.03 19.04 -9.06
CA ALA A 223 12.90 17.89 -9.25
C ALA A 223 12.09 16.61 -9.46
N VAL A 224 12.52 15.72 -10.35
CA VAL A 224 11.99 14.36 -10.45
C VAL A 224 12.79 13.47 -9.51
N ALA A 225 12.10 12.71 -8.65
CA ALA A 225 12.72 11.69 -7.81
C ALA A 225 12.11 10.32 -8.13
N ILE A 226 12.97 9.32 -8.33
CA ILE A 226 12.59 7.90 -8.43
C ILE A 226 13.06 7.22 -7.15
N HIS A 227 12.14 6.53 -6.47
CA HIS A 227 12.42 5.82 -5.23
C HIS A 227 12.49 4.32 -5.52
N LEU A 228 13.61 3.69 -5.15
CA LEU A 228 13.83 2.28 -5.39
C LEU A 228 14.16 1.59 -4.06
N SER A 229 13.24 0.75 -3.60
CA SER A 229 13.52 -0.12 -2.45
C SER A 229 14.48 -1.23 -2.83
N TYR A 230 15.41 -1.56 -1.94
CA TYR A 230 16.34 -2.68 -2.10
C TYR A 230 16.68 -3.30 -0.73
N ALA A 231 17.11 -4.57 -0.72
CA ALA A 231 17.61 -5.22 0.49
C ALA A 231 19.10 -4.94 0.64
N GLU A 232 19.50 -4.43 1.80
CA GLU A 232 20.91 -4.22 2.13
C GLU A 232 21.61 -5.58 2.32
N ALA A 233 22.78 -5.76 1.69
CA ALA A 233 23.37 -7.09 1.48
C ALA A 233 23.83 -7.79 2.76
N GLN A 234 24.13 -7.05 3.82
CA GLN A 234 24.68 -7.57 5.07
C GLN A 234 23.57 -7.90 6.07
N THR A 235 22.51 -7.12 6.08
CA THR A 235 21.44 -7.15 7.10
C THR A 235 20.10 -7.60 6.56
N ASN A 236 19.92 -7.65 5.24
CA ASN A 236 18.64 -7.81 4.55
C ASN A 236 17.58 -6.78 4.93
N ARG A 237 17.96 -5.68 5.61
CA ARG A 237 17.06 -4.57 5.91
C ARG A 237 16.65 -3.88 4.62
N ILE A 238 15.39 -3.46 4.54
CA ILE A 238 14.92 -2.72 3.37
C ILE A 238 15.39 -1.27 3.53
N LYS A 239 16.02 -0.77 2.48
CA LYS A 239 16.36 0.64 2.30
C LYS A 239 15.68 1.17 1.05
N VAL A 240 15.61 2.50 0.93
CA VAL A 240 15.17 3.17 -0.29
C VAL A 240 16.32 4.02 -0.81
N LYS A 241 16.74 3.77 -2.05
CA LYS A 241 17.63 4.68 -2.77
C LYS A 241 16.80 5.72 -3.51
N HIS A 242 17.23 6.98 -3.45
CA HIS A 242 16.54 8.11 -4.06
C HIS A 242 17.36 8.65 -5.24
N PHE A 243 16.84 8.46 -6.45
CA PHE A 243 17.45 8.99 -7.68
C PHE A 243 16.77 10.30 -8.04
N VAL A 244 17.46 11.42 -7.84
CA VAL A 244 16.93 12.76 -8.08
C VAL A 244 17.55 13.34 -9.35
N SER A 245 16.76 14.07 -10.14
CA SER A 245 17.24 14.86 -11.28
C SER A 245 18.30 15.89 -10.88
N ASP A 246 19.11 16.33 -11.83
CA ASP A 246 20.14 17.37 -11.62
C ASP A 246 19.56 18.77 -11.80
N SER A 247 18.72 18.95 -12.82
CA SER A 247 18.19 20.25 -13.23
C SER A 247 16.98 20.67 -12.38
N ASN A 248 17.18 21.24 -11.18
CA ASN A 248 16.10 21.42 -10.19
C ASN A 248 15.66 22.87 -9.91
N ASP A 249 16.04 23.84 -10.75
CA ASP A 249 15.82 25.27 -10.49
C ASP A 249 14.38 25.75 -10.79
N ASP A 250 13.64 25.05 -11.65
CA ASP A 250 12.28 25.40 -12.07
C ASP A 250 11.40 24.16 -12.30
N THR A 251 10.20 24.31 -12.87
CA THR A 251 9.28 23.20 -13.20
C THR A 251 9.28 22.83 -14.69
N SER A 252 10.19 23.40 -15.48
CA SER A 252 10.31 23.10 -16.90
C SER A 252 10.92 21.72 -17.14
N ASP A 253 10.86 21.23 -18.38
CA ASP A 253 11.51 19.99 -18.84
C ASP A 253 11.46 18.77 -17.90
N ILE A 254 10.25 18.39 -17.49
CA ILE A 254 10.05 17.21 -16.64
C ILE A 254 10.57 15.92 -17.31
N ALA A 255 10.54 15.86 -18.65
CA ALA A 255 11.04 14.70 -19.40
C ALA A 255 12.57 14.59 -19.32
N GLY A 256 13.30 15.70 -19.48
CA GLY A 256 14.75 15.74 -19.28
C GLY A 256 15.15 15.37 -17.85
N LYS A 257 14.46 15.95 -16.85
CA LYS A 257 14.68 15.61 -15.44
C LYS A 257 14.43 14.14 -15.13
N PHE A 258 13.41 13.55 -15.75
CA PHE A 258 13.18 12.12 -15.64
C PHE A 258 14.34 11.32 -16.23
N ALA A 259 14.85 11.68 -17.40
CA ALA A 259 16.00 11.02 -18.01
C ALA A 259 17.24 11.09 -17.08
N GLU A 260 17.54 12.26 -16.51
CA GLU A 260 18.65 12.43 -15.55
C GLU A 260 18.53 11.49 -14.33
N ALA A 261 17.33 11.41 -13.73
CA ALA A 261 17.09 10.51 -12.61
C ALA A 261 17.14 9.03 -13.02
N LEU A 262 16.66 8.72 -14.23
CA LEU A 262 16.64 7.37 -14.78
C LEU A 262 18.05 6.86 -15.09
N ASP A 263 18.92 7.69 -15.67
CA ASP A 263 20.31 7.36 -15.96
C ASP A 263 21.04 6.92 -14.68
N LYS A 264 20.83 7.66 -13.58
CA LYS A 264 21.38 7.32 -12.26
C LYS A 264 20.85 6.00 -11.73
N LEU A 265 19.56 5.74 -11.90
CA LEU A 265 18.92 4.48 -11.50
C LEU A 265 19.52 3.30 -12.27
N ILE A 266 19.61 3.39 -13.59
CA ILE A 266 20.14 2.32 -14.44
C ILE A 266 21.61 2.06 -14.12
N ALA A 267 22.43 3.11 -14.00
CA ALA A 267 23.84 2.98 -13.65
C ALA A 267 24.03 2.27 -12.29
N TRP A 268 23.19 2.60 -11.30
CA TRP A 268 23.24 1.92 -10.00
C TRP A 268 22.79 0.45 -10.08
N CYS A 269 21.75 0.14 -10.85
CA CYS A 269 21.32 -1.24 -11.06
C CYS A 269 22.40 -2.06 -11.77
N ASP A 270 23.08 -1.50 -12.77
CA ASP A 270 24.17 -2.15 -13.48
C ASP A 270 25.39 -2.40 -12.57
N GLN A 271 25.71 -1.43 -11.71
CA GLN A 271 26.81 -1.53 -10.77
C GLN A 271 26.56 -2.59 -9.68
N THR A 272 25.33 -2.65 -9.16
CA THR A 272 24.97 -3.52 -8.03
C THR A 272 24.45 -4.88 -8.47
N GLY A 273 24.03 -5.02 -9.72
CA GLY A 273 23.31 -6.19 -10.23
C GLY A 273 21.86 -6.27 -9.71
N TYR A 274 21.31 -5.20 -9.13
CA TYR A 274 19.94 -5.19 -8.65
C TYR A 274 18.93 -5.28 -9.80
N ASP A 275 17.94 -6.16 -9.65
CA ASP A 275 16.89 -6.37 -10.64
C ASP A 275 15.53 -6.66 -10.00
N SER A 276 14.47 -6.21 -10.66
CA SER A 276 13.07 -6.42 -10.27
C SER A 276 12.16 -6.28 -11.47
N ILE A 277 10.89 -6.67 -11.30
CA ILE A 277 9.89 -6.52 -12.37
C ILE A 277 9.83 -5.08 -12.91
N ALA A 278 10.06 -4.08 -12.05
CA ALA A 278 10.04 -2.67 -12.43
C ALA A 278 11.30 -2.21 -13.17
N ILE A 279 12.46 -2.81 -12.89
CA ILE A 279 13.74 -2.44 -13.53
C ILE A 279 13.70 -2.71 -15.04
N SER A 280 13.07 -3.81 -15.45
CA SER A 280 12.86 -4.12 -16.88
C SER A 280 12.12 -3.00 -17.62
N GLU A 281 11.11 -2.42 -17.00
CA GLU A 281 10.34 -1.30 -17.54
C GLU A 281 11.14 0.00 -17.53
N PHE A 282 11.90 0.28 -16.46
CA PHE A 282 12.81 1.43 -16.42
C PHE A 282 13.87 1.36 -17.53
N ARG A 283 14.47 0.19 -17.77
CA ARG A 283 15.41 -0.03 -18.89
C ARG A 283 14.77 0.25 -20.23
N ARG A 284 13.54 -0.22 -20.45
CA ARG A 284 12.78 0.07 -21.68
C ARG A 284 12.53 1.57 -21.88
N PHE A 285 12.24 2.32 -20.82
CA PHE A 285 12.08 3.77 -20.93
C PHE A 285 13.40 4.49 -21.22
N HIS A 286 14.49 4.03 -20.63
CA HIS A 286 15.84 4.53 -20.85
C HIS A 286 16.28 4.31 -22.31
N GLU A 287 16.15 3.08 -22.83
CA GLU A 287 16.51 2.72 -24.20
C GLU A 287 15.71 3.50 -25.26
N ASN A 288 14.42 3.73 -25.01
CA ASN A 288 13.54 4.43 -25.95
C ASN A 288 13.52 5.95 -25.76
N GLY A 289 14.21 6.49 -24.74
CA GLY A 289 14.16 7.92 -24.40
C GLY A 289 12.75 8.44 -24.12
N HIS A 290 11.86 7.61 -23.57
CA HIS A 290 10.44 7.93 -23.41
C HIS A 290 10.10 8.28 -21.96
N PHE A 291 9.47 9.45 -21.75
CA PHE A 291 8.91 9.81 -20.45
C PHE A 291 7.44 9.34 -20.32
N PRO A 292 7.14 8.37 -19.43
CA PRO A 292 5.81 7.78 -19.32
C PRO A 292 4.86 8.55 -18.36
N GLY A 293 5.27 9.73 -17.90
CA GLY A 293 4.54 10.52 -16.90
C GLY A 293 4.81 10.10 -15.46
N LEU A 294 4.70 11.08 -14.53
CA LEU A 294 5.02 10.90 -13.10
C LEU A 294 4.20 9.81 -12.39
N GLY A 295 2.97 9.58 -12.85
CA GLY A 295 2.14 8.50 -12.30
C GLY A 295 2.74 7.11 -12.53
N THR A 296 3.37 6.91 -13.70
CA THR A 296 4.05 5.66 -14.04
C THR A 296 5.29 5.43 -13.17
N LEU A 297 6.02 6.49 -12.81
CA LEU A 297 7.16 6.38 -11.88
C LEU A 297 6.70 5.84 -10.52
N LYS A 298 5.66 6.45 -9.94
CA LYS A 298 5.10 5.99 -8.65
C LYS A 298 4.61 4.55 -8.73
N LYS A 299 3.96 4.18 -9.84
CA LYS A 299 3.55 2.79 -10.12
C LYS A 299 4.76 1.85 -10.08
N LEU A 300 5.83 2.17 -10.79
CA LEU A 300 7.01 1.32 -10.86
C LEU A 300 7.75 1.21 -9.51
N SER A 301 7.84 2.31 -8.75
CA SER A 301 8.38 2.27 -7.37
C SER A 301 7.57 1.34 -6.47
N LEU A 302 6.24 1.43 -6.51
CA LEU A 302 5.33 0.50 -5.81
C LEU A 302 5.56 -0.95 -6.25
N MET A 303 5.66 -1.18 -7.56
CA MET A 303 5.87 -2.53 -8.12
C MET A 303 7.20 -3.13 -7.67
N ASN A 304 8.26 -2.34 -7.69
CA ASN A 304 9.56 -2.74 -7.16
C ASN A 304 9.48 -3.10 -5.69
N HIS A 305 8.81 -2.26 -4.88
CA HIS A 305 8.70 -2.48 -3.44
C HIS A 305 7.99 -3.79 -3.11
N ILE A 306 6.82 -4.03 -3.70
CA ILE A 306 6.05 -5.25 -3.45
C ILE A 306 6.81 -6.49 -3.94
N ASP A 307 7.42 -6.45 -5.12
CA ASP A 307 8.25 -7.55 -5.64
C ASP A 307 9.42 -7.87 -4.70
N LEU A 308 10.13 -6.86 -4.21
CA LEU A 308 11.21 -7.02 -3.24
C LEU A 308 10.72 -7.66 -1.94
N VAL A 309 9.68 -7.11 -1.32
CA VAL A 309 9.18 -7.63 -0.03
C VAL A 309 8.78 -9.09 -0.14
N LEU A 310 8.09 -9.47 -1.23
CA LEU A 310 7.67 -10.86 -1.45
C LEU A 310 8.83 -11.82 -1.74
N LYS A 311 9.95 -11.33 -2.26
CA LYS A 311 11.18 -12.12 -2.39
C LYS A 311 11.89 -12.34 -1.05
N LEU A 312 11.65 -11.49 -0.05
CA LEU A 312 12.28 -11.55 1.26
C LEU A 312 11.52 -12.42 2.28
N ILE A 313 10.24 -12.72 2.03
CA ILE A 313 9.38 -13.54 2.90
C ILE A 313 8.99 -14.86 2.26
#